data_AF-A0A495XAC3-F1
#
_entry.id   AF-A0A495XAC3-F1
#
_cell.length_a   1.000
_cell.length_b   1.000
_cell.length_c   1.000
_cell.angle_alpha   90.00
_cell.angle_beta   90.00
_cell.angle_gamma   90.00
#
_symmetry.space_group_name_H-M   'P 1'
#
loop_
_entity.id
_entity.type
_entity.pdbx_description
1 polymer ?
#
loop_
_entity_poly.entity_id
_entity_poly.type
_entity_poly.pdbx_seq_one_letter_code
_entity_poly.pdbx_strand_id
1 'polypeptide(L)'
;MATSALAPVGVVAAIDQHAASVRDILAYGAPAAAAAVLLAGYARGVLDEAAAHGWSLPSIVEWAHADWTTLRLAAVCDLARRSDEPELALEA
;
A
#
# COMPACT_ATOMS: atom_id res chain seq x y z
N MET A 1 -21.03 24.10 1.45
CA MET A 1 -19.90 23.77 0.58
C MET A 1 -19.18 22.57 1.16
N ALA A 2 -19.28 21.41 0.53
CA ALA A 2 -18.55 20.21 0.96
C ALA A 2 -17.11 20.34 0.46
N THR A 3 -16.17 20.60 1.38
CA THR A 3 -14.74 20.45 1.08
C THR A 3 -14.45 18.97 0.95
N SER A 4 -14.36 18.47 -0.27
CA SER A 4 -13.75 17.16 -0.52
C SER A 4 -12.35 17.21 0.08
N ALA A 5 -12.10 16.39 1.10
CA ALA A 5 -10.77 16.21 1.67
C ALA A 5 -9.91 15.48 0.63
N LEU A 6 -9.48 16.20 -0.41
CA LEU A 6 -8.40 15.77 -1.26
C LEU A 6 -7.19 15.65 -0.33
N ALA A 7 -6.74 14.42 -0.09
CA ALA A 7 -5.42 14.21 0.46
C ALA A 7 -4.44 15.08 -0.34
N PRO A 8 -3.42 15.70 0.29
CA PRO A 8 -2.49 16.55 -0.43
C PRO A 8 -1.96 15.76 -1.63
N VAL A 9 -2.04 16.32 -2.85
CA VAL A 9 -1.76 15.60 -4.10
C VAL A 9 -0.43 14.83 -4.04
N GLY A 10 0.56 15.36 -3.33
CA GLY A 10 1.85 14.71 -3.10
C GLY A 10 1.78 13.39 -2.31
N VAL A 11 0.87 13.26 -1.34
CA VAL A 11 0.67 12.02 -0.57
C VAL A 11 0.12 10.91 -1.46
N VAL A 12 -0.90 11.23 -2.28
CA VAL A 12 -1.49 10.25 -3.20
C VAL A 12 -0.46 9.82 -4.24
N ALA A 13 0.31 10.77 -4.79
CA ALA A 13 1.38 10.46 -5.73
C ALA A 13 2.47 9.57 -5.10
N ALA A 14 2.84 9.81 -3.84
CA ALA A 14 3.81 8.98 -3.13
C ALA A 14 3.28 7.55 -2.92
N ILE A 15 2.00 7.40 -2.53
CA ILE A 15 1.35 6.09 -2.40
C ILE A 15 1.35 5.35 -3.74
N ASP A 16 0.99 6.02 -4.84
CA ASP A 16 1.00 5.41 -6.18
C ASP A 16 2.41 4.98 -6.61
N GLN A 17 3.45 5.78 -6.30
CA GLN A 17 4.85 5.40 -6.56
C GLN A 17 5.26 4.18 -5.76
N HIS A 18 4.91 4.11 -4.47
CA HIS A 18 5.15 2.93 -3.66
C HIS A 18 4.40 1.72 -4.21
N ALA A 19 3.14 1.87 -4.63
CA ALA A 19 2.34 0.80 -5.18
C ALA A 19 2.94 0.26 -6.49
N ALA A 20 3.44 1.12 -7.37
CA ALA A 20 4.17 0.72 -8.57
C ALA A 20 5.42 -0.12 -8.21
N SER A 21 6.23 0.38 -7.28
CA SER A 21 7.41 -0.35 -6.82
C SER A 21 7.08 -1.69 -6.14
N VAL A 22 5.99 -1.80 -5.38
CA VAL A 22 5.55 -3.11 -4.81
C VAL A 22 5.17 -4.07 -5.92
N ARG A 23 4.36 -3.63 -6.90
CA ARG A 23 3.95 -4.46 -8.04
C ARG A 23 5.16 -4.97 -8.81
N ASP A 24 6.16 -4.12 -9.04
CA ASP A 24 7.38 -4.50 -9.73
C ASP A 24 8.16 -5.58 -8.93
N ILE A 25 8.29 -5.42 -7.60
CA ILE A 25 8.93 -6.44 -6.75
C ILE A 25 8.17 -7.76 -6.80
N LEU A 26 6.84 -7.71 -6.70
CA LEU A 26 6.01 -8.91 -6.68
C LEU A 26 5.92 -9.61 -8.05
N ALA A 27 6.11 -8.87 -9.15
CA ALA A 27 6.17 -9.44 -10.50
C ALA A 27 7.35 -10.41 -10.67
N TYR A 28 8.42 -10.24 -9.90
CA TYR A 28 9.56 -11.17 -9.85
C TYR A 28 9.41 -12.26 -8.77
N GLY A 29 8.29 -12.28 -8.04
CA GLY A 29 7.97 -13.26 -7.00
C GLY A 29 7.41 -14.58 -7.52
N ALA A 30 6.93 -15.42 -6.61
CA ALA A 30 6.35 -16.73 -6.93
C ALA A 30 5.08 -16.59 -7.79
N PRO A 31 5.11 -16.94 -9.10
CA PRO A 31 4.02 -16.61 -10.05
C PRO A 31 2.70 -17.33 -9.78
N ALA A 32 2.73 -18.37 -8.93
CA ALA A 32 1.58 -19.23 -8.64
C ALA A 32 0.85 -18.87 -7.33
N ALA A 33 1.36 -17.91 -6.55
CA ALA A 33 0.73 -17.52 -5.29
C ALA A 33 -0.40 -16.49 -5.52
N ALA A 34 -1.46 -16.57 -4.72
CA ALA A 34 -2.52 -15.57 -4.73
C ALA A 34 -1.98 -14.18 -4.36
N ALA A 35 -2.43 -13.13 -5.06
CA ALA A 35 -1.96 -11.76 -4.85
C ALA A 35 -2.08 -11.30 -3.39
N ALA A 36 -3.19 -11.64 -2.72
CA ALA A 36 -3.38 -11.35 -1.30
C ALA A 36 -2.30 -11.97 -0.39
N VAL A 37 -1.86 -13.19 -0.70
CA VAL A 37 -0.82 -13.88 0.08
C VAL A 37 0.54 -13.21 -0.13
N LEU A 38 0.86 -12.85 -1.37
CA LEU A 38 2.10 -12.13 -1.70
C LEU A 38 2.15 -10.75 -1.03
N LEU A 39 1.04 -10.00 -1.08
CA LEU A 39 0.92 -8.68 -0.44
C LEU A 39 1.02 -8.79 1.09
N ALA A 40 0.38 -9.78 1.71
CA ALA A 40 0.47 -10.01 3.15
C ALA A 40 1.89 -10.38 3.59
N GLY A 41 2.56 -11.28 2.85
CA GLY A 41 3.95 -11.64 3.09
C GLY A 41 4.89 -10.44 2.95
N TYR A 42 4.67 -9.61 1.92
CA TYR A 42 5.43 -8.38 1.72
C TYR A 42 5.23 -7.38 2.87
N ALA A 43 3.98 -7.13 3.27
CA ALA A 43 3.65 -6.24 4.39
C ALA A 43 4.30 -6.70 5.69
N ARG A 44 4.26 -8.01 5.97
CA ARG A 44 4.92 -8.60 7.14
C ARG A 44 6.43 -8.33 7.10
N GLY A 45 7.10 -8.59 5.98
CA GLY A 45 8.54 -8.35 5.86
C GLY A 45 8.92 -6.87 6.07
N VAL A 46 8.12 -5.94 5.53
CA VAL A 46 8.31 -4.50 5.78
C VAL A 46 8.15 -4.16 7.26
N LEU A 47 7.11 -4.69 7.92
CA LEU A 47 6.87 -4.44 9.34
C LEU A 47 7.96 -5.03 10.23
N ASP A 48 8.40 -6.26 9.94
CA ASP A 48 9.43 -6.95 10.72
C ASP A 48 10.75 -6.16 10.65
N GLU A 49 11.13 -5.71 9.46
CA GLU A 49 12.38 -4.95 9.30
C GLU A 49 12.29 -3.53 9.87
N ALA A 50 11.14 -2.87 9.71
CA ALA A 50 10.91 -1.57 10.34
C ALA A 50 10.98 -1.69 11.87
N ALA A 51 10.36 -2.72 12.45
CA ALA A 51 10.39 -2.98 13.88
C ALA A 51 11.82 -3.27 14.38
N ALA A 52 12.61 -4.02 13.62
CA ALA A 52 14.03 -4.24 13.93
C ALA A 52 14.84 -2.93 14.00
N HIS A 53 14.40 -1.90 13.27
CA HIS A 53 14.98 -0.56 13.27
C HIS A 53 14.27 0.43 14.22
N GLY A 54 13.44 -0.07 15.14
CA GLY A 54 12.78 0.73 16.17
C GLY A 54 11.55 1.50 15.69
N TRP A 55 11.05 1.22 14.49
CA TRP A 55 9.79 1.79 14.02
C TRP A 55 8.60 1.18 14.78
N SER A 56 7.58 2.00 15.02
CA SER A 56 6.30 1.54 15.56
C SER A 56 5.16 2.24 14.84
N LEU A 57 4.02 1.56 14.72
CA LEU A 57 2.86 2.11 14.06
C LEU A 57 2.31 3.30 14.88
N PRO A 58 2.19 4.51 14.30
CA PRO A 58 1.59 5.62 14.99
C PRO A 58 0.07 5.40 15.17
N SER A 59 -0.47 5.84 16.30
CA SER A 59 -1.92 5.78 16.57
C SER A 59 -2.74 6.71 15.69
N ILE A 60 -2.12 7.79 15.21
CA ILE A 60 -2.69 8.77 14.26
C ILE A 60 -1.60 9.10 13.24
N VAL A 61 -1.94 9.04 11.95
CA VAL A 61 -1.02 9.35 10.86
C VAL A 61 -1.22 10.78 10.38
N GLU A 62 -0.21 11.63 10.56
CA GLU A 62 -0.11 12.93 9.92
C GLU A 62 0.38 12.75 8.47
N TRP A 63 -0.55 12.49 7.56
CA TRP A 63 -0.26 12.07 6.18
C TRP A 63 0.70 12.98 5.41
N ALA A 64 0.66 14.29 5.64
CA ALA A 64 1.58 15.24 5.00
C ALA A 64 3.06 15.02 5.35
N HIS A 65 3.32 14.33 6.47
CA HIS A 65 4.65 13.98 6.97
C HIS A 65 4.79 12.48 7.22
N ALA A 66 3.96 11.65 6.58
CA ALA A 66 4.02 10.21 6.72
C ALA A 66 5.40 9.70 6.29
N ASP A 67 5.99 8.85 7.12
CA ASP A 67 7.27 8.24 6.82
C ASP A 67 7.16 7.19 5.70
N TRP A 68 8.33 6.73 5.24
CA TRP A 68 8.42 5.74 4.18
C TRP A 68 7.64 4.45 4.50
N THR A 69 7.72 3.95 5.74
CA THR A 69 7.04 2.71 6.15
C THR A 69 5.53 2.88 6.09
N THR A 70 5.01 4.00 6.58
CA THR A 70 3.58 4.33 6.57
C THR A 70 3.05 4.43 5.14
N LEU A 71 3.76 5.17 4.27
CA LEU A 71 3.39 5.28 2.86
C LEU A 71 3.48 3.92 2.14
N ARG A 72 4.48 3.10 2.47
CA ARG A 72 4.63 1.75 1.91
C ARG A 72 3.49 0.82 2.30
N LEU A 73 3.08 0.84 3.57
CA LEU A 73 1.96 0.04 4.06
C LEU A 73 0.64 0.52 3.47
N ALA A 74 0.42 1.84 3.37
CA ALA A 74 -0.76 2.40 2.71
C ALA A 74 -0.86 1.93 1.25
N ALA A 75 0.25 1.92 0.52
CA ALA A 75 0.30 1.39 -0.86
C ALA A 75 -0.03 -0.10 -0.94
N VAL A 76 0.42 -0.92 0.01
CA VAL A 76 0.07 -2.35 0.07
C VAL A 76 -1.42 -2.55 0.35
N CYS A 77 -2.00 -1.77 1.28
CA CYS A 77 -3.44 -1.81 1.54
C CYS A 77 -4.26 -1.39 0.32
N ASP A 78 -3.82 -0.37 -0.41
CA ASP A 78 -4.48 0.08 -1.62
C ASP A 78 -4.41 -0.99 -2.74
N LEU A 79 -3.26 -1.65 -2.91
CA LEU A 79 -3.14 -2.79 -3.85
C LEU A 79 -4.03 -3.97 -3.46
N ALA A 80 -4.10 -4.31 -2.17
CA ALA A 80 -4.96 -5.38 -1.68
C ALA A 80 -6.43 -5.05 -1.96
N ARG A 81 -6.86 -3.83 -1.65
CA ARG A 81 -8.22 -3.35 -1.93
C ARG A 81 -8.57 -3.45 -3.42
N ARG A 82 -7.67 -3.03 -4.32
CA ARG A 82 -7.87 -3.13 -5.78
C ARG A 82 -7.84 -4.57 -6.30
N SER A 83 -7.20 -5.49 -5.59
CA SER A 83 -7.16 -6.92 -5.96
C SER A 83 -8.42 -7.67 -5.50
N ASP A 84 -9.07 -7.17 -4.44
CA ASP A 84 -10.34 -7.69 -3.92
C ASP A 84 -11.55 -7.07 -4.62
N GLU A 85 -11.39 -5.98 -5.37
CA GLU A 85 -12.44 -5.44 -6.23
C GLU A 85 -12.83 -6.52 -7.27
N PRO A 86 -14.05 -7.08 -7.20
CA PRO A 86 -14.50 -7.99 -8.25
C PRO A 86 -14.49 -7.20 -9.56
N GLU A 87 -14.16 -7.87 -10.67
CA GLU A 87 -14.09 -7.34 -12.03
C GLU A 87 -15.45 -6.74 -12.48
N LEU A 88 -15.84 -5.62 -11.90
CA LEU A 88 -17.12 -4.96 -12.10
C LEU A 88 -16.95 -3.93 -13.20
N ALA A 89 -17.08 -4.38 -14.46
CA ALA A 89 -17.78 -3.67 -15.56
C ALA A 89 -17.35 -4.17 -16.96
N LEU A 90 -17.44 -5.48 -17.27
CA LEU A 90 -17.36 -5.91 -18.68
C LEU A 90 -18.39 -6.95 -19.13
N GLU A 91 -19.55 -7.03 -18.45
CA GLU A 91 -20.75 -7.72 -18.95
C GLU A 91 -22.01 -6.93 -18.51
N ALA A 92 -22.12 -5.64 -18.90
CA ALA A 92 -23.35 -4.85 -18.78
C ALA A 92 -23.52 -3.90 -19.96
#